data_AF-A0A2J6TH01-F1
#
_entry.id   AF-A0A2J6TH01-F1
#
_cell.length_a   1.000
_cell.length_b   1.000
_cell.length_c   1.000
_cell.angle_alpha   90.00
_cell.angle_beta   90.00
_cell.angle_gamma   90.00
#
_symmetry.space_group_name_H-M   'P 1'
#
loop_
_entity.id
_entity.type
_entity.pdbx_description
1 polymer ?
#
loop_
_entity_poly.entity_id
_entity_poly.type
_entity_poly.pdbx_seq_one_letter_code
_entity_poly.pdbx_strand_id
1 'polypeptide(L)'
;MTTPGRTHIPWQTQPAQIQELISYIDVLEANVSYLQYHHEHCDTWVARPPLAGANSPYLPLDFVINDESRASPDMSSPTVAPCTCVSLTTAQPSTKKVEGNPCWKQIADQITKGWDKPNSWTEKREAIGLDSVKQNNYALTAILGLKKDLPVHLARDEFPSSAPRNCINAIDALVISARQYALDSKASQRSSGLVVQVHIFRELIFVSLCVVLEQHGLPIDTIDSLMRICMSNSGSTNLYRLRRGALWVNRVISGTMMKKMGLGHGSTEFFFLSGRPVSQYGLLWEACVHSLPYLSNRLAQISCTVKVPAANPDWIPFSILLIIKHLVGNALTLEQICTSLDYNIGMI
;
A
#
# COMPACT_ATOMS: atom_id res chain seq x y z
N MET A 1 11.33 -47.04 -36.24
CA MET A 1 11.48 -46.12 -35.09
C MET A 1 11.24 -44.72 -35.59
N THR A 2 10.00 -44.23 -35.49
CA THR A 2 9.57 -42.90 -35.94
C THR A 2 8.62 -42.35 -34.89
N THR A 3 9.00 -41.24 -34.28
CA THR A 3 8.27 -40.49 -33.25
C THR A 3 7.01 -39.84 -33.86
N PRO A 4 5.82 -39.96 -33.24
CA PRO A 4 4.61 -39.30 -33.74
C PRO A 4 4.36 -37.93 -33.10
N GLY A 5 3.94 -36.96 -33.93
CA GLY A 5 2.87 -36.01 -33.58
C GLY A 5 3.25 -34.70 -32.89
N ARG A 6 3.93 -33.79 -33.59
CA ARG A 6 3.93 -32.35 -33.24
C ARG A 6 2.85 -31.66 -34.08
N THR A 7 1.65 -31.48 -33.53
CA THR A 7 0.58 -30.70 -34.18
C THR A 7 0.95 -29.21 -34.13
N HIS A 8 1.46 -28.68 -35.24
CA HIS A 8 1.55 -27.25 -35.49
C HIS A 8 0.11 -26.70 -35.57
N ILE A 9 -0.30 -25.92 -34.57
CA ILE A 9 -1.55 -25.15 -34.65
C ILE A 9 -1.25 -23.95 -35.57
N PRO A 10 -1.99 -23.76 -36.68
CA PRO A 10 -1.78 -22.62 -37.56
C PRO A 10 -2.18 -21.32 -36.83
N TRP A 11 -1.26 -20.37 -36.72
CA TRP A 11 -1.54 -19.01 -36.19
C TRP A 11 -2.63 -18.26 -36.98
N GLN A 12 -3.00 -18.76 -38.17
CA GLN A 12 -3.96 -18.14 -39.08
C GLN A 12 -5.43 -18.17 -38.60
N THR A 13 -5.77 -18.89 -37.52
CA THR A 13 -7.17 -19.00 -37.05
C THR A 13 -7.51 -18.23 -35.78
N GLN A 14 -6.63 -17.36 -35.27
CA GLN A 14 -6.91 -16.56 -34.06
C GLN A 14 -6.82 -15.05 -34.32
N PRO A 15 -7.71 -14.49 -35.17
CA PRO A 15 -7.73 -13.06 -35.49
C PRO A 15 -7.91 -12.17 -34.25
N ALA A 16 -8.56 -12.67 -33.20
CA ALA A 16 -8.71 -11.96 -31.94
C ALA A 16 -7.38 -11.72 -31.20
N GLN A 17 -6.49 -12.71 -31.17
CA GLN A 17 -5.18 -12.56 -30.53
C GLN A 17 -4.25 -11.66 -31.34
N ILE A 18 -4.35 -11.72 -32.66
CA ILE A 18 -3.61 -10.82 -33.55
C ILE A 18 -4.08 -9.37 -33.33
N GLN A 19 -5.39 -9.14 -33.21
CA GLN A 19 -5.94 -7.81 -32.95
C GLN A 19 -5.55 -7.27 -31.56
N GLU A 20 -5.51 -8.14 -30.55
CA GLU A 20 -5.07 -7.80 -29.20
C GLU A 20 -3.58 -7.43 -29.19
N LEU A 21 -2.74 -8.18 -29.90
CA LEU A 21 -1.31 -7.87 -30.06
C LEU A 21 -1.08 -6.54 -30.80
N ILE A 22 -1.84 -6.27 -31.87
CA ILE A 22 -1.77 -4.99 -32.59
C ILE A 22 -2.16 -3.84 -31.65
N SER A 23 -3.27 -3.97 -30.94
CA SER A 23 -3.70 -2.95 -29.96
C SER A 23 -2.67 -2.73 -28.85
N TYR A 24 -1.94 -3.77 -28.45
CA TYR A 24 -0.88 -3.66 -27.45
C TYR A 24 0.36 -2.93 -28.00
N ILE A 25 0.74 -3.22 -29.25
CA ILE A 25 1.84 -2.53 -29.93
C ILE A 25 1.53 -1.03 -30.05
N ASP A 26 0.32 -0.65 -30.46
CA ASP A 26 -0.10 0.75 -30.59
C ASP A 26 0.03 1.52 -29.25
N VAL A 27 -0.32 0.87 -28.13
CA VAL A 27 -0.20 1.45 -26.78
C VAL A 27 1.27 1.63 -26.38
N LEU A 28 2.13 0.66 -26.70
CA LEU A 28 3.56 0.76 -26.42
C LEU A 28 4.21 1.89 -27.23
N GLU A 29 3.85 2.04 -28.50
CA GLU A 29 4.35 3.12 -29.36
C GLU A 29 3.94 4.51 -28.84
N ALA A 30 2.70 4.65 -28.36
CA ALA A 30 2.23 5.89 -27.73
C ALA A 30 3.03 6.23 -26.45
N ASN A 31 3.31 5.22 -25.61
CA ASN A 31 4.10 5.40 -24.39
C ASN A 31 5.56 5.78 -24.67
N VAL A 32 6.19 5.15 -25.67
CA VAL A 32 7.57 5.48 -26.08
C VAL A 32 7.63 6.90 -26.65
N SER A 33 6.66 7.28 -27.48
CA SER A 33 6.57 8.63 -28.05
C SER A 33 6.40 9.70 -26.96
N TYR A 34 5.58 9.43 -25.94
CA TYR A 34 5.42 10.31 -24.79
C TYR A 34 6.72 10.47 -24.00
N LEU A 35 7.42 9.37 -23.71
CA LEU A 35 8.68 9.42 -22.96
C LEU A 35 9.78 10.15 -23.74
N GLN A 36 9.85 9.96 -25.06
CA GLN A 36 10.77 10.71 -25.93
C GLN A 36 10.44 12.21 -25.92
N TYR A 37 9.18 12.57 -26.12
CA TYR A 37 8.74 13.96 -26.03
C TYR A 37 9.07 14.59 -24.68
N HIS A 38 8.78 13.89 -23.58
CA HIS A 38 9.09 14.36 -22.24
C HIS A 38 10.60 14.54 -22.03
N HIS A 39 11.42 13.59 -22.48
CA HIS A 39 12.87 13.66 -22.40
C HIS A 39 13.43 14.88 -23.14
N GLU A 40 12.92 15.16 -24.34
CA GLU A 40 13.36 16.29 -25.17
C GLU A 40 12.97 17.68 -24.61
N HIS A 41 11.91 17.75 -23.80
CA HIS A 41 11.33 19.02 -23.32
C HIS A 41 11.47 19.25 -21.82
N CYS A 42 12.19 18.36 -21.11
CA CYS A 42 12.31 18.39 -19.65
C CYS A 42 13.11 19.60 -19.13
N ASP A 43 14.03 20.15 -19.92
CA ASP A 43 14.92 21.25 -19.50
C ASP A 43 14.33 22.66 -19.71
N THR A 44 13.13 22.78 -20.30
CA THR A 44 12.54 24.09 -20.67
C THR A 44 11.34 24.53 -19.82
N TRP A 45 11.09 23.94 -18.66
CA TRP A 45 9.90 24.25 -17.84
C TRP A 45 10.01 25.59 -17.07
N VAL A 46 9.96 26.70 -17.81
CA VAL A 46 9.39 27.99 -17.36
C VAL A 46 8.26 28.37 -18.33
N ALA A 47 7.16 27.61 -18.32
CA ALA A 47 5.81 28.09 -18.63
C ALA A 47 4.81 26.94 -18.47
N ARG A 48 3.64 27.31 -17.93
CA ARG A 48 2.46 26.49 -17.61
C ARG A 48 2.16 25.37 -18.62
N PRO A 49 1.80 24.14 -18.18
CA PRO A 49 1.38 23.08 -19.10
C PRO A 49 0.08 23.44 -19.85
N PRO A 50 -0.10 22.98 -21.11
CA PRO A 50 -1.34 23.20 -21.84
C PRO A 50 -2.50 22.42 -21.18
N LEU A 51 -3.69 23.01 -21.22
CA LEU A 51 -4.93 22.35 -20.82
C LEU A 51 -5.13 21.07 -21.62
N ALA A 52 -5.10 19.94 -20.93
CA ALA A 52 -5.38 18.63 -21.51
C ALA A 52 -6.80 18.59 -22.08
N GLY A 53 -6.90 18.35 -23.38
CA GLY A 53 -8.14 17.92 -24.02
C GLY A 53 -8.60 16.59 -23.43
N ALA A 54 -9.90 16.46 -23.23
CA ALA A 54 -10.54 15.22 -22.81
C ALA A 54 -10.16 14.07 -23.75
N ASN A 55 -9.89 12.90 -23.18
CA ASN A 55 -9.56 11.62 -23.83
C ASN A 55 -8.06 11.27 -23.90
N SER A 56 -7.44 11.01 -22.74
CA SER A 56 -6.31 10.07 -22.69
C SER A 56 -6.23 9.38 -21.32
N PRO A 57 -6.42 8.05 -21.22
CA PRO A 57 -6.27 7.31 -19.98
C PRO A 57 -4.81 6.86 -19.82
N TYR A 58 -4.07 7.50 -18.92
CA TYR A 58 -2.76 6.99 -18.47
C TYR A 58 -2.96 5.95 -17.37
N LEU A 59 -2.68 4.68 -17.68
CA LEU A 59 -2.47 3.58 -16.73
C LEU A 59 -1.32 2.68 -17.24
N PRO A 60 -0.44 2.15 -16.38
CA PRO A 60 0.43 1.03 -16.71
C PRO A 60 -0.33 -0.32 -16.56
N LEU A 61 -0.12 -1.23 -17.51
CA LEU A 61 -0.79 -2.54 -17.61
C LEU A 61 -0.03 -3.68 -16.91
N ASP A 62 -0.81 -4.67 -16.47
CA ASP A 62 -0.49 -5.88 -15.69
C ASP A 62 0.50 -6.89 -16.33
N PHE A 63 1.20 -7.66 -15.49
CA PHE A 63 1.81 -8.94 -15.87
C PHE A 63 0.99 -10.12 -15.37
N VAL A 64 0.68 -11.03 -16.30
CA VAL A 64 0.03 -12.32 -16.11
C VAL A 64 0.88 -13.23 -15.22
N ILE A 65 0.27 -13.79 -14.17
CA ILE A 65 0.86 -14.85 -13.33
C ILE A 65 0.67 -16.19 -14.07
N ASN A 66 1.78 -16.87 -14.37
CA ASN A 66 1.80 -18.26 -14.79
C ASN A 66 1.51 -19.16 -13.58
N ASP A 67 0.49 -20.00 -13.69
CA ASP A 67 0.10 -21.03 -12.73
C ASP A 67 0.96 -22.28 -12.96
N GLU A 68 1.92 -22.54 -12.06
CA GLU A 68 2.54 -23.85 -11.90
C GLU A 68 2.05 -24.48 -10.60
N SER A 69 1.05 -25.36 -10.71
CA SER A 69 0.71 -26.32 -9.67
C SER A 69 0.68 -27.74 -10.24
N ARG A 70 1.84 -28.40 -10.19
CA ARG A 70 1.97 -29.85 -10.23
C ARG A 70 1.43 -30.44 -8.92
N ALA A 71 0.42 -31.30 -9.03
CA ALA A 71 0.18 -32.35 -8.05
C ALA A 71 -0.46 -33.55 -8.75
N SER A 72 0.31 -34.64 -8.86
CA SER A 72 -0.17 -35.97 -9.22
C SER A 72 -1.12 -36.51 -8.14
N PRO A 73 -2.00 -37.44 -8.50
CA PRO A 73 -2.13 -38.62 -7.66
C PRO A 73 -2.12 -39.93 -8.44
N ASP A 74 -1.73 -40.95 -7.69
CA ASP A 74 -1.43 -42.32 -8.08
C ASP A 74 -2.55 -43.10 -8.78
N MET A 75 -2.06 -43.92 -9.70
CA MET A 75 -2.52 -45.22 -10.20
C MET A 75 -3.54 -45.98 -9.34
N SER A 76 -4.64 -46.38 -9.98
CA SER A 76 -5.27 -47.71 -9.84
C SER A 76 -6.06 -48.03 -11.12
N SER A 77 -5.79 -49.20 -11.71
CA SER A 77 -6.20 -49.66 -13.05
C SER A 77 -7.71 -49.91 -13.23
N PRO A 78 -8.18 -50.07 -14.49
CA PRO A 78 -9.02 -51.25 -14.75
C PRO A 78 -8.83 -51.93 -16.13
N THR A 79 -9.23 -53.20 -16.15
CA THR A 79 -9.20 -54.16 -17.26
C THR A 79 -10.40 -54.00 -18.23
N VAL A 80 -10.08 -53.79 -19.52
CA VAL A 80 -10.69 -54.24 -20.80
C VAL A 80 -12.21 -54.62 -20.90
N ALA A 81 -12.96 -53.76 -21.63
CA ALA A 81 -13.98 -53.95 -22.72
C ALA A 81 -15.27 -54.80 -22.50
N PRO A 82 -16.39 -54.62 -23.28
CA PRO A 82 -16.51 -53.97 -24.61
C PRO A 82 -17.75 -53.06 -24.91
N CYS A 83 -17.63 -52.44 -26.09
CA CYS A 83 -18.53 -51.65 -26.95
C CYS A 83 -20.06 -51.68 -26.80
N THR A 84 -20.69 -50.51 -26.90
CA THR A 84 -21.84 -50.25 -27.80
C THR A 84 -21.90 -48.75 -28.17
N CYS A 85 -22.13 -48.45 -29.45
CA CYS A 85 -22.23 -47.09 -30.01
C CYS A 85 -23.50 -46.35 -29.57
N VAL A 86 -23.50 -45.01 -29.56
CA VAL A 86 -24.51 -44.11 -30.20
C VAL A 86 -24.29 -42.64 -29.75
N SER A 87 -24.16 -41.78 -30.77
CA SER A 87 -24.43 -40.34 -30.89
C SER A 87 -23.72 -39.29 -30.01
N LEU A 88 -23.00 -38.41 -30.73
CA LEU A 88 -22.54 -37.11 -30.29
C LEU A 88 -23.72 -36.23 -29.86
N THR A 89 -23.70 -35.78 -28.61
CA THR A 89 -24.39 -34.56 -28.18
C THR A 89 -23.32 -33.54 -27.80
N THR A 90 -23.19 -32.50 -28.62
CA THR A 90 -22.31 -31.36 -28.37
C THR A 90 -22.79 -30.62 -27.12
N ALA A 91 -22.17 -30.89 -25.97
CA ALA A 91 -22.34 -30.08 -24.77
C ALA A 91 -21.32 -28.93 -24.83
N GLN A 92 -21.84 -27.71 -25.00
CA GLN A 92 -21.06 -26.48 -24.86
C GLN A 92 -20.32 -26.47 -23.52
N PRO A 93 -19.06 -26.00 -23.47
CA PRO A 93 -18.41 -25.72 -22.21
C PRO A 93 -19.20 -24.60 -21.53
N SER A 94 -19.86 -24.94 -20.43
CA SER A 94 -20.43 -23.94 -19.54
C SER A 94 -19.28 -23.06 -19.04
N THR A 95 -19.14 -21.87 -19.59
CA THR A 95 -18.37 -20.79 -19.00
C THR A 95 -19.03 -20.44 -17.68
N LYS A 96 -18.70 -21.18 -16.62
CA LYS A 96 -18.90 -20.71 -15.26
C LYS A 96 -17.97 -19.50 -15.11
N LYS A 97 -18.52 -18.31 -15.39
CA LYS A 97 -18.02 -17.05 -14.83
C LYS A 97 -17.84 -17.31 -13.34
N VAL A 98 -16.59 -17.50 -12.89
CA VAL A 98 -16.29 -17.36 -11.47
C VAL A 98 -16.41 -15.87 -11.21
N GLU A 99 -17.63 -15.44 -10.92
CA GLU A 99 -17.98 -14.09 -10.49
C GLU A 99 -17.47 -13.91 -9.05
N GLY A 100 -16.15 -14.01 -8.88
CA GLY A 100 -15.47 -13.87 -7.61
C GLY A 100 -15.29 -12.39 -7.27
N ASN A 101 -15.59 -12.01 -6.03
CA ASN A 101 -15.33 -10.66 -5.54
C ASN A 101 -13.81 -10.37 -5.65
N PRO A 102 -13.35 -9.33 -6.37
CA PRO A 102 -11.92 -9.11 -6.60
C PRO A 102 -11.16 -8.88 -5.29
N CYS A 103 -9.89 -9.28 -5.24
CA CYS A 103 -9.08 -9.25 -4.02
C CYS A 103 -9.04 -7.86 -3.36
N TRP A 104 -8.87 -6.79 -4.14
CA TRP A 104 -8.88 -5.40 -3.64
C TRP A 104 -10.18 -5.06 -2.90
N LYS A 105 -11.32 -5.56 -3.38
CA LYS A 105 -12.63 -5.28 -2.78
C LYS A 105 -12.80 -6.04 -1.48
N GLN A 106 -12.32 -7.28 -1.41
CA GLN A 106 -12.28 -8.04 -0.15
C GLN A 106 -11.43 -7.33 0.91
N ILE A 107 -10.30 -6.74 0.53
CA ILE A 107 -9.45 -5.96 1.44
C ILE A 107 -10.19 -4.69 1.91
N ALA A 108 -10.84 -3.96 1.01
CA ALA A 108 -11.63 -2.78 1.36
C ALA A 108 -12.80 -3.12 2.30
N ASP A 109 -13.51 -4.22 2.04
CA ASP A 109 -14.57 -4.75 2.91
C ASP A 109 -14.01 -5.16 4.28
N GLN A 110 -12.83 -5.76 4.31
CA GLN A 110 -12.12 -6.13 5.53
C GLN A 110 -11.72 -4.92 6.38
N ILE A 111 -11.25 -3.84 5.75
CA ILE A 111 -10.92 -2.56 6.42
C ILE A 111 -12.19 -1.96 7.07
N THR A 112 -13.30 -2.00 6.35
CA THR A 112 -14.58 -1.40 6.76
C THR A 112 -15.46 -2.32 7.62
N LYS A 113 -15.01 -3.55 7.87
CA LYS A 113 -15.74 -4.53 8.69
C LYS A 113 -15.90 -4.07 10.14
N GLY A 114 -17.13 -4.14 10.64
CA GLY A 114 -17.47 -3.80 12.03
C GLY A 114 -17.50 -2.28 12.30
N TRP A 115 -17.72 -1.48 11.26
CA TRP A 115 -17.94 -0.02 11.34
C TRP A 115 -19.39 0.36 11.03
N ASP A 116 -20.32 -0.52 11.38
CA ASP A 116 -21.75 -0.44 11.08
C ASP A 116 -22.59 0.09 12.26
N LYS A 117 -22.00 0.21 13.45
CA LYS A 117 -22.69 0.61 14.67
C LYS A 117 -22.22 1.98 15.18
N PRO A 118 -23.09 2.77 15.82
CA PRO A 118 -22.69 4.06 16.41
C PRO A 118 -21.49 3.99 17.36
N ASN A 119 -21.35 2.90 18.11
CA ASN A 119 -20.29 2.70 19.11
C ASN A 119 -19.05 1.96 18.56
N SER A 120 -19.01 1.65 17.26
CA SER A 120 -17.93 0.84 16.65
C SER A 120 -16.53 1.40 16.94
N TRP A 121 -16.40 2.72 17.04
CA TRP A 121 -15.12 3.37 17.34
C TRP A 121 -14.60 3.00 18.73
N THR A 122 -15.46 3.12 19.74
CA THR A 122 -15.14 2.78 21.12
C THR A 122 -14.90 1.28 21.27
N GLU A 123 -15.74 0.44 20.66
CA GLU A 123 -15.57 -1.02 20.67
C GLU A 123 -14.22 -1.44 20.08
N LYS A 124 -13.79 -0.81 18.97
CA LYS A 124 -12.49 -1.10 18.34
C LYS A 124 -11.33 -0.60 19.18
N ARG A 125 -11.45 0.57 19.81
CA ARG A 125 -10.47 1.08 20.78
C ARG A 125 -10.28 0.10 21.94
N GLU A 126 -11.37 -0.32 22.57
CA GLU A 126 -11.36 -1.29 23.68
C GLU A 126 -10.78 -2.64 23.25
N ALA A 127 -11.15 -3.15 22.07
CA ALA A 127 -10.66 -4.43 21.56
C ALA A 127 -9.14 -4.49 21.40
N ILE A 128 -8.49 -3.35 21.15
CA ILE A 128 -7.03 -3.26 21.06
C ILE A 128 -6.38 -2.72 22.34
N GLY A 129 -7.14 -2.35 23.37
CA GLY A 129 -6.63 -1.76 24.61
C GLY A 129 -6.25 -0.27 24.51
N LEU A 130 -6.87 0.47 23.59
CA LEU A 130 -6.74 1.93 23.41
C LEU A 130 -7.96 2.66 23.98
N ASP A 131 -8.39 2.33 25.19
CA ASP A 131 -9.62 2.82 25.82
C ASP A 131 -9.42 4.05 26.72
N SER A 132 -8.18 4.48 26.95
CA SER A 132 -7.85 5.54 27.90
C SER A 132 -6.77 6.50 27.37
N VAL A 133 -6.78 7.73 27.88
CA VAL A 133 -5.76 8.76 27.57
C VAL A 133 -4.35 8.25 27.86
N LYS A 134 -4.18 7.50 28.95
CA LYS A 134 -2.90 6.87 29.31
C LYS A 134 -2.41 5.91 28.22
N GLN A 135 -3.31 5.10 27.65
CA GLN A 135 -2.96 4.18 26.57
C GLN A 135 -2.73 4.90 25.24
N ASN A 136 -3.48 5.96 24.93
CA ASN A 136 -3.22 6.85 23.79
C ASN A 136 -1.81 7.46 23.87
N ASN A 137 -1.46 8.05 25.02
CA ASN A 137 -0.12 8.61 25.24
C ASN A 137 0.96 7.53 25.18
N TYR A 138 0.72 6.34 25.73
CA TYR A 138 1.64 5.21 25.60
C TYR A 138 1.84 4.80 24.14
N ALA A 139 0.77 4.65 23.37
CA ALA A 139 0.82 4.30 21.95
C ALA A 139 1.60 5.34 21.15
N LEU A 140 1.32 6.64 21.35
CA LEU A 140 2.07 7.72 20.70
C LEU A 140 3.55 7.72 21.06
N THR A 141 3.88 7.58 22.35
CA THR A 141 5.29 7.48 22.81
C THR A 141 5.99 6.29 22.15
N ALA A 142 5.30 5.16 22.01
CA ALA A 142 5.83 3.96 21.36
C ALA A 142 5.96 4.12 19.83
N ILE A 143 5.01 4.80 19.19
CA ILE A 143 5.03 5.13 17.76
C ILE A 143 6.19 6.08 17.44
N LEU A 144 6.47 7.05 18.32
CA LEU A 144 7.56 8.02 18.16
C LEU A 144 8.94 7.43 18.50
N GLY A 145 9.03 6.19 19.00
CA GLY A 145 10.28 5.59 19.43
C GLY A 145 10.87 6.20 20.72
N LEU A 146 10.08 6.99 21.46
CA LEU A 146 10.55 7.68 22.67
C LEU A 146 10.64 6.75 23.90
N LYS A 147 10.02 5.56 23.83
CA LYS A 147 10.06 4.59 24.92
C LYS A 147 11.22 3.61 24.72
N LYS A 148 12.28 3.75 25.52
CA LYS A 148 13.41 2.81 25.56
C LYS A 148 13.11 1.53 26.37
N ASP A 149 12.05 1.54 27.17
CA ASP A 149 11.65 0.43 28.06
C ASP A 149 10.66 -0.56 27.41
N LEU A 150 11.02 -1.10 26.24
CA LEU A 150 10.55 -2.44 25.88
C LEU A 150 11.55 -3.42 26.53
N PRO A 151 11.12 -4.47 27.27
CA PRO A 151 12.06 -5.31 28.01
C PRO A 151 12.94 -6.11 27.04
N VAL A 152 14.08 -5.56 26.64
CA VAL A 152 15.08 -6.22 25.80
C VAL A 152 16.33 -6.36 26.66
N HIS A 153 16.37 -7.45 27.42
CA HIS A 153 17.64 -8.16 27.54
C HIS A 153 17.93 -8.69 26.14
N LEU A 154 18.82 -8.01 25.42
CA LEU A 154 19.79 -8.53 24.45
C LEU A 154 20.48 -7.32 23.77
N ALA A 155 21.69 -7.02 24.28
CA ALA A 155 22.82 -6.29 23.69
C ALA A 155 22.49 -5.01 22.87
N ARG A 156 22.71 -3.78 23.35
CA ARG A 156 23.95 -3.16 23.86
C ARG A 156 25.20 -3.58 23.07
N ASP A 157 25.41 -2.88 21.96
CA ASP A 157 26.73 -2.29 21.69
C ASP A 157 26.55 -0.76 21.79
N GLU A 158 27.18 -0.20 22.81
CA GLU A 158 27.26 1.24 23.01
C GLU A 158 28.22 1.85 22.00
N PHE A 159 27.71 2.69 21.10
CA PHE A 159 28.57 3.68 20.46
C PHE A 159 28.61 4.95 21.32
N PRO A 160 29.80 5.45 21.69
CA PRO A 160 29.93 6.63 22.52
C PRO A 160 29.50 7.88 21.75
N SER A 161 28.43 8.50 22.25
CA SER A 161 27.99 9.84 21.86
C SER A 161 28.91 10.90 22.48
N SER A 162 29.95 11.30 21.74
CA SER A 162 30.54 12.64 21.86
C SER A 162 31.53 12.90 20.71
N ALA A 163 31.05 13.45 19.61
CA ALA A 163 31.88 14.07 18.58
C ALA A 163 31.24 15.41 18.15
N PRO A 164 32.04 16.43 17.82
CA PRO A 164 31.56 17.79 17.60
C PRO A 164 30.68 17.88 16.35
N ARG A 165 29.62 18.70 16.42
CA ARG A 165 28.71 19.03 15.31
C ARG A 165 29.46 19.74 14.19
N ASN A 166 30.15 18.99 13.36
CA ASN A 166 30.55 19.42 12.03
C ASN A 166 29.46 18.98 11.05
N CYS A 167 29.18 19.84 10.07
CA CYS A 167 28.08 19.79 9.10
C CYS A 167 27.73 18.38 8.59
N ILE A 168 26.85 17.68 9.29
CA ILE A 168 26.13 16.55 8.73
C ILE A 168 25.24 17.14 7.63
N ASN A 169 25.42 16.69 6.39
CA ASN A 169 24.55 17.09 5.29
C ASN A 169 23.09 16.77 5.68
N ALA A 170 22.14 17.65 5.37
CA ALA A 170 20.73 17.44 5.72
C ALA A 170 20.20 16.07 5.24
N ILE A 171 20.72 15.57 4.13
CA ILE A 171 20.43 14.23 3.58
C ILE A 171 20.91 13.13 4.54
N ASP A 172 22.13 13.22 5.08
CA ASP A 172 22.66 12.22 6.00
C ASP A 172 21.85 12.17 7.30
N ALA A 173 21.42 13.34 7.79
CA ALA A 173 20.55 13.43 8.96
C ALA A 173 19.20 12.73 8.71
N LEU A 174 18.60 12.92 7.53
CA LEU A 174 17.36 12.24 7.14
C LEU A 174 17.54 10.71 7.10
N VAL A 175 18.63 10.24 6.49
CA VAL A 175 18.93 8.81 6.39
C VAL A 175 19.14 8.19 7.78
N ILE A 176 19.88 8.86 8.66
CA ILE A 176 20.09 8.40 10.05
C ILE A 176 18.76 8.31 10.81
N SER A 177 17.91 9.35 10.74
CA SER A 177 16.60 9.36 11.39
C SER A 177 15.69 8.23 10.88
N ALA A 178 15.60 8.06 9.55
CA ALA A 178 14.79 7.00 8.95
C ALA A 178 15.30 5.61 9.34
N ARG A 179 16.63 5.42 9.36
CA ARG A 179 17.26 4.16 9.75
C ARG A 179 16.96 3.80 11.20
N GLN A 180 17.09 4.75 12.12
CA GLN A 180 16.80 4.54 13.53
C GLN A 180 15.32 4.14 13.72
N TYR A 181 14.41 4.87 13.06
CA TYR A 181 12.99 4.56 13.13
C TYR A 181 12.64 3.16 12.61
N ALA A 182 13.29 2.71 11.53
CA ALA A 182 13.10 1.37 10.98
C ALA A 182 13.56 0.28 11.95
N LEU A 183 14.72 0.46 12.59
CA LEU A 183 15.24 -0.47 13.61
C LEU A 183 14.29 -0.58 14.80
N ASP A 184 13.83 0.55 15.33
CA ASP A 184 12.91 0.57 16.46
C ASP A 184 11.54 -0.05 16.10
N SER A 185 11.10 0.10 14.85
CA SER A 185 9.85 -0.50 14.35
C SER A 185 9.98 -2.01 14.22
N LYS A 186 11.14 -2.52 13.80
CA LYS A 186 11.42 -3.97 13.77
C LYS A 186 11.41 -4.57 15.18
N ALA A 187 11.95 -3.87 16.17
CA ALA A 187 12.06 -4.35 17.55
C ALA A 187 10.71 -4.40 18.31
N SER A 188 9.66 -3.74 17.81
CA SER A 188 8.38 -3.62 18.51
C SER A 188 7.43 -4.83 18.37
N GLN A 189 7.82 -5.87 17.64
CA GLN A 189 6.99 -7.05 17.39
C GLN A 189 6.85 -7.94 18.64
N ARG A 190 5.86 -7.66 19.51
CA ARG A 190 5.51 -8.50 20.69
C ARG A 190 4.00 -8.60 20.92
N SER A 191 3.55 -9.72 21.49
CA SER A 191 2.18 -10.27 21.42
C SER A 191 1.16 -9.67 22.40
N SER A 192 0.83 -8.39 22.28
CA SER A 192 -0.42 -7.83 22.82
C SER A 192 -1.15 -6.99 21.77
N GLY A 193 -2.48 -6.90 21.86
CA GLY A 193 -3.32 -6.25 20.84
C GLY A 193 -2.84 -4.84 20.47
N LEU A 194 -2.61 -3.98 21.46
CA LEU A 194 -2.12 -2.62 21.24
C LEU A 194 -0.73 -2.58 20.60
N VAL A 195 0.18 -3.46 21.04
CA VAL A 195 1.57 -3.49 20.55
C VAL A 195 1.62 -3.91 19.09
N VAL A 196 0.80 -4.88 18.68
CA VAL A 196 0.67 -5.28 17.28
C VAL A 196 0.15 -4.12 16.43
N GLN A 197 -0.85 -3.36 16.91
CA GLN A 197 -1.37 -2.21 16.16
C GLN A 197 -0.36 -1.06 16.07
N VAL A 198 0.37 -0.80 17.16
CA VAL A 198 1.48 0.16 17.14
C VAL A 198 2.52 -0.27 16.12
N HIS A 199 2.92 -1.55 16.09
CA HIS A 199 3.89 -2.06 15.13
C HIS A 199 3.41 -1.86 13.67
N ILE A 200 2.21 -2.34 13.33
CA ILE A 200 1.64 -2.22 11.98
C ILE A 200 1.52 -0.75 11.55
N PHE A 201 1.14 0.13 12.48
CA PHE A 201 1.03 1.55 12.16
C PHE A 201 2.37 2.25 12.01
N ARG A 202 3.39 1.85 12.79
CA ARG A 202 4.77 2.31 12.60
C ARG A 202 5.31 1.92 11.24
N GLU A 203 5.00 0.71 10.76
CA GLU A 203 5.32 0.29 9.40
C GLU A 203 4.70 1.23 8.35
N LEU A 204 3.40 1.55 8.50
CA LEU A 204 2.73 2.50 7.61
C LEU A 204 3.35 3.89 7.63
N ILE A 205 3.69 4.41 8.81
CA ILE A 205 4.37 5.71 8.98
C ILE A 205 5.73 5.68 8.31
N PHE A 206 6.51 4.63 8.55
CA PHE A 206 7.85 4.50 7.98
C PHE A 206 7.80 4.42 6.45
N VAL A 207 6.89 3.63 5.87
CA VAL A 207 6.74 3.56 4.42
C VAL A 207 6.23 4.90 3.86
N SER A 208 5.39 5.63 4.60
CA SER A 208 5.01 7.01 4.24
C SER A 208 6.22 7.96 4.27
N LEU A 209 7.11 7.85 5.25
CA LEU A 209 8.38 8.59 5.28
C LEU A 209 9.24 8.26 4.05
N CYS A 210 9.32 7.00 3.63
CA CYS A 210 10.04 6.62 2.42
C CYS A 210 9.47 7.26 1.15
N VAL A 211 8.14 7.47 1.07
CA VAL A 211 7.53 8.24 -0.03
C VAL A 211 8.01 9.70 -0.01
N VAL A 212 8.08 10.32 1.18
CA VAL A 212 8.60 11.69 1.33
C VAL A 212 10.06 11.77 0.89
N LEU A 213 10.90 10.83 1.33
CA LEU A 213 12.31 10.79 0.94
C LEU A 213 12.49 10.60 -0.59
N GLU A 214 11.64 9.77 -1.21
CA GLU A 214 11.62 9.56 -2.67
C GLU A 214 11.31 10.87 -3.42
N GLN A 215 10.28 11.62 -2.98
CA GLN A 215 9.91 12.91 -3.59
C GLN A 215 10.97 13.99 -3.41
N HIS A 216 11.80 13.88 -2.37
CA HIS A 216 12.93 14.78 -2.14
C HIS A 216 14.24 14.32 -2.79
N GLY A 217 14.19 13.34 -3.69
CA GLY A 217 15.31 12.96 -4.55
C GLY A 217 16.34 12.05 -3.90
N LEU A 218 16.02 11.38 -2.78
CA LEU A 218 16.92 10.34 -2.27
C LEU A 218 16.98 9.16 -3.26
N PRO A 219 18.18 8.58 -3.48
CA PRO A 219 18.32 7.43 -4.36
C PRO A 219 17.43 6.26 -3.92
N ILE A 220 16.75 5.63 -4.89
CA ILE A 220 15.84 4.50 -4.62
C ILE A 220 16.57 3.36 -3.92
N ASP A 221 17.82 3.07 -4.29
CA ASP A 221 18.61 2.01 -3.63
C ASP A 221 18.82 2.29 -2.14
N THR A 222 19.05 3.55 -1.77
CA THR A 222 19.13 3.98 -0.37
C THR A 222 17.79 3.77 0.33
N ILE A 223 16.69 4.18 -0.28
CA ILE A 223 15.34 4.03 0.29
C ILE A 223 14.98 2.54 0.45
N ASP A 224 15.23 1.73 -0.57
CA ASP A 224 14.98 0.29 -0.55
C ASP A 224 15.84 -0.39 0.52
N SER A 225 17.09 0.04 0.71
CA SER A 225 17.95 -0.47 1.79
C SER A 225 17.37 -0.18 3.18
N LEU A 226 16.80 1.02 3.38
CA LEU A 226 16.11 1.39 4.61
C LEU A 226 14.85 0.56 4.79
N MET A 227 14.06 0.39 3.73
CA MET A 227 12.83 -0.40 3.79
C MET A 227 13.07 -1.86 4.15
N ARG A 228 14.15 -2.46 3.65
CA ARG A 228 14.51 -3.86 3.98
C ARG A 228 14.85 -4.08 5.46
N ILE A 229 15.10 -3.01 6.23
CA ILE A 229 15.36 -3.12 7.67
C ILE A 229 14.09 -3.63 8.38
N CYS A 230 12.93 -3.03 8.10
CA CYS A 230 11.65 -3.34 8.74
C CYS A 230 10.73 -4.20 7.88
N MET A 231 10.76 -4.07 6.55
CA MET A 231 10.00 -4.88 5.61
C MET A 231 10.89 -6.03 5.15
N SER A 232 10.68 -7.24 5.66
CA SER A 232 11.40 -8.48 5.28
C SER A 232 11.95 -8.48 3.86
N ASN A 233 13.20 -8.93 3.66
CA ASN A 233 14.03 -8.80 2.45
C ASN A 233 13.26 -8.94 1.11
N SER A 234 12.58 -7.86 0.72
CA SER A 234 11.65 -7.82 -0.40
C SER A 234 12.35 -7.29 -1.64
N GLY A 235 11.95 -7.79 -2.81
CA GLY A 235 12.38 -7.24 -4.09
C GLY A 235 11.95 -5.78 -4.26
N SER A 236 12.72 -5.01 -5.04
CA SER A 236 12.46 -3.59 -5.31
C SER A 236 11.04 -3.32 -5.83
N THR A 237 10.50 -4.19 -6.68
CA THR A 237 9.11 -4.11 -7.16
C THR A 237 8.10 -4.15 -6.01
N ASN A 238 8.30 -5.02 -5.02
CA ASN A 238 7.41 -5.08 -3.87
C ASN A 238 7.56 -3.82 -2.99
N LEU A 239 8.79 -3.35 -2.76
CA LEU A 239 9.04 -2.13 -1.99
C LEU A 239 8.40 -0.90 -2.64
N TYR A 240 8.46 -0.80 -3.98
CA TYR A 240 7.74 0.21 -4.75
C TYR A 240 6.22 0.13 -4.50
N ARG A 241 5.62 -1.08 -4.61
CA ARG A 241 4.19 -1.29 -4.33
C ARG A 241 3.81 -0.87 -2.91
N LEU A 242 4.65 -1.16 -1.91
CA LEU A 242 4.43 -0.71 -0.53
C LEU A 242 4.40 0.82 -0.42
N ARG A 243 5.37 1.52 -1.04
CA ARG A 243 5.41 2.99 -1.07
C ARG A 243 4.14 3.57 -1.70
N ARG A 244 3.72 3.02 -2.84
CA ARG A 244 2.50 3.46 -3.51
C ARG A 244 1.23 3.16 -2.71
N GLY A 245 1.18 2.03 -2.01
CA GLY A 245 0.11 1.69 -1.06
C GLY A 245 0.02 2.67 0.11
N ALA A 246 1.16 3.05 0.70
CA ALA A 246 1.19 4.06 1.75
C ALA A 246 0.75 5.44 1.25
N LEU A 247 1.18 5.84 0.04
CA LEU A 247 0.70 7.08 -0.59
C LEU A 247 -0.82 7.04 -0.82
N TRP A 248 -1.35 5.90 -1.28
CA TRP A 248 -2.79 5.70 -1.45
C TRP A 248 -3.56 5.88 -0.14
N VAL A 249 -3.07 5.32 0.98
CA VAL A 249 -3.69 5.53 2.31
C VAL A 249 -3.69 7.00 2.70
N ASN A 250 -2.58 7.71 2.48
CA ASN A 250 -2.49 9.14 2.79
C ASN A 250 -3.46 9.98 1.95
N ARG A 251 -3.68 9.63 0.67
CA ARG A 251 -4.74 10.24 -0.16
C ARG A 251 -6.13 10.01 0.40
N VAL A 252 -6.42 8.79 0.89
CA VAL A 252 -7.72 8.49 1.53
C VAL A 252 -7.88 9.34 2.79
N ILE A 253 -6.86 9.38 3.67
CA ILE A 253 -6.88 10.19 4.90
C ILE A 253 -7.12 11.67 4.56
N SER A 254 -6.37 12.22 3.59
CA SER A 254 -6.58 13.59 3.14
C SER A 254 -7.99 13.81 2.62
N GLY A 255 -8.55 12.89 1.82
CA GLY A 255 -9.93 13.00 1.34
C GLY A 255 -10.97 13.00 2.47
N THR A 256 -10.79 12.16 3.50
CA THR A 256 -11.77 11.99 4.59
C THR A 256 -11.62 12.96 5.74
N MET A 257 -10.47 13.64 5.85
CA MET A 257 -10.27 14.73 6.81
C MET A 257 -11.17 15.94 6.51
N MET A 258 -11.61 16.10 5.25
CA MET A 258 -12.51 17.18 4.86
C MET A 258 -13.89 17.07 5.54
N LYS A 259 -14.44 18.20 5.97
CA LYS A 259 -15.76 18.31 6.63
C LYS A 259 -16.92 17.65 5.88
N LYS A 260 -16.82 17.47 4.56
CA LYS A 260 -17.85 16.83 3.72
C LYS A 260 -17.85 15.29 3.81
N MET A 261 -16.74 14.66 4.20
CA MET A 261 -16.63 13.20 4.39
C MET A 261 -16.52 12.78 5.86
N GLY A 262 -16.42 13.72 6.80
CA GLY A 262 -16.98 13.56 8.15
C GLY A 262 -16.16 12.79 9.18
N LEU A 263 -14.94 12.35 8.89
CA LEU A 263 -14.09 11.67 9.90
C LEU A 263 -13.13 12.62 10.62
N GLY A 264 -12.75 13.72 9.99
CA GLY A 264 -11.84 14.72 10.60
C GLY A 264 -10.55 14.07 11.11
N HIS A 265 -10.17 14.37 12.35
CA HIS A 265 -9.01 13.77 13.03
C HIS A 265 -9.12 12.24 13.20
N GLY A 266 -10.33 11.67 13.15
CA GLY A 266 -10.54 10.24 13.18
C GLY A 266 -10.02 9.51 11.93
N SER A 267 -9.78 10.20 10.82
CA SER A 267 -9.36 9.57 9.56
C SER A 267 -8.08 8.73 9.70
N THR A 268 -7.06 9.26 10.37
CA THR A 268 -5.81 8.53 10.61
C THR A 268 -6.02 7.39 11.60
N GLU A 269 -6.79 7.65 12.67
CA GLU A 269 -7.07 6.66 13.70
C GLU A 269 -7.89 5.47 13.15
N PHE A 270 -8.74 5.70 12.15
CA PHE A 270 -9.44 4.62 11.44
C PHE A 270 -8.45 3.60 10.86
N PHE A 271 -7.37 4.04 10.22
CA PHE A 271 -6.33 3.15 9.69
C PHE A 271 -5.50 2.50 10.80
N PHE A 272 -5.23 3.22 11.90
CA PHE A 272 -4.61 2.65 13.09
C PHE A 272 -5.44 1.50 13.68
N LEU A 273 -6.74 1.72 13.89
CA LEU A 273 -7.67 0.75 14.46
C LEU A 273 -7.97 -0.42 13.50
N SER A 274 -7.87 -0.19 12.18
CA SER A 274 -8.07 -1.24 11.17
C SER A 274 -6.95 -2.27 11.14
N GLY A 275 -5.74 -1.91 11.59
CA GLY A 275 -4.63 -2.85 11.78
C GLY A 275 -4.22 -3.62 10.53
N ARG A 276 -4.37 -3.04 9.34
CA ARG A 276 -3.99 -3.73 8.10
C ARG A 276 -2.53 -3.52 7.77
N PRO A 277 -1.78 -4.58 7.42
CA PRO A 277 -0.39 -4.47 7.03
C PRO A 277 -0.26 -3.68 5.73
N VAL A 278 0.86 -2.96 5.58
CA VAL A 278 1.09 -2.05 4.44
C VAL A 278 1.00 -2.77 3.09
N SER A 279 1.35 -4.05 3.05
CA SER A 279 1.24 -4.90 1.86
C SER A 279 -0.18 -4.98 1.30
N GLN A 280 -1.21 -4.93 2.14
CA GLN A 280 -2.60 -4.94 1.68
C GLN A 280 -2.98 -3.63 0.99
N TYR A 281 -2.41 -2.50 1.41
CA TYR A 281 -2.66 -1.22 0.75
C TYR A 281 -2.01 -1.13 -0.63
N GLY A 282 -0.90 -1.85 -0.86
CA GLY A 282 -0.31 -1.98 -2.21
C GLY A 282 -1.29 -2.58 -3.21
N LEU A 283 -2.04 -3.62 -2.82
CA LEU A 283 -3.09 -4.24 -3.65
C LEU A 283 -4.28 -3.29 -3.91
N LEU A 284 -4.61 -2.44 -2.95
CA LEU A 284 -5.63 -1.40 -3.16
C LEU A 284 -5.13 -0.35 -4.15
N TRP A 285 -3.86 0.04 -4.05
CA TRP A 285 -3.27 0.99 -4.99
C TRP A 285 -3.25 0.46 -6.43
N GLU A 286 -2.94 -0.82 -6.65
CA GLU A 286 -2.99 -1.41 -8.00
C GLU A 286 -4.36 -1.28 -8.64
N ALA A 287 -5.43 -1.45 -7.85
CA ALA A 287 -6.80 -1.24 -8.28
C ALA A 287 -7.31 0.18 -7.99
N CYS A 288 -6.45 1.21 -7.91
CA CYS A 288 -6.81 2.54 -7.41
C CYS A 288 -8.05 3.18 -8.05
N VAL A 289 -8.25 2.98 -9.36
CA VAL A 289 -9.41 3.49 -10.12
C VAL A 289 -10.73 2.97 -9.54
N HIS A 290 -10.71 1.76 -8.96
CA HIS A 290 -11.89 1.14 -8.37
C HIS A 290 -11.88 1.20 -6.84
N SER A 291 -10.74 0.93 -6.21
CA SER A 291 -10.61 0.81 -4.76
C SER A 291 -10.78 2.15 -4.04
N LEU A 292 -10.25 3.23 -4.61
CA LEU A 292 -10.31 4.57 -4.00
C LEU A 292 -11.75 5.09 -3.92
N PRO A 293 -12.52 5.19 -5.02
CA PRO A 293 -13.91 5.64 -4.92
C PRO A 293 -14.76 4.68 -4.09
N TYR A 294 -14.49 3.37 -4.16
CA TYR A 294 -15.21 2.38 -3.36
C TYR A 294 -15.00 2.59 -1.85
N LEU A 295 -13.75 2.68 -1.39
CA LEU A 295 -13.46 2.89 0.02
C LEU A 295 -13.93 4.27 0.49
N SER A 296 -13.73 5.33 -0.31
CA SER A 296 -14.21 6.68 0.02
C SER A 296 -15.73 6.71 0.22
N ASN A 297 -16.50 6.03 -0.63
CA ASN A 297 -17.96 5.93 -0.46
C ASN A 297 -18.34 5.15 0.80
N ARG A 298 -17.63 4.07 1.13
CA ARG A 298 -17.84 3.33 2.38
C ARG A 298 -17.52 4.20 3.60
N LEU A 299 -16.42 4.96 3.58
CA LEU A 299 -16.02 5.83 4.67
C LEU A 299 -17.01 6.99 4.86
N ALA A 300 -17.56 7.53 3.77
CA ALA A 300 -18.65 8.51 3.85
C ALA A 300 -19.89 7.91 4.54
N GLN A 301 -20.30 6.68 4.22
CA GLN A 301 -21.41 6.00 4.90
C GLN A 301 -21.12 5.74 6.38
N ILE A 302 -19.89 5.32 6.70
CA ILE A 302 -19.41 5.13 8.07
C ILE A 302 -19.49 6.44 8.85
N SER A 303 -19.07 7.57 8.25
CA SER A 303 -19.10 8.89 8.89
C SER A 303 -20.51 9.34 9.29
N CYS A 304 -21.54 8.89 8.56
CA CYS A 304 -22.93 9.18 8.88
C CYS A 304 -23.48 8.32 10.04
N THR A 305 -22.86 7.16 10.28
CA THR A 305 -23.39 6.13 11.19
C THR A 305 -22.61 6.05 12.49
N VAL A 306 -21.28 6.10 12.40
CA VAL A 306 -20.37 5.90 13.53
C VAL A 306 -20.04 7.25 14.15
N LYS A 307 -20.18 7.33 15.48
CA LYS A 307 -19.80 8.52 16.22
C LYS A 307 -18.30 8.47 16.50
N VAL A 308 -17.55 9.39 15.92
CA VAL A 308 -16.17 9.64 16.34
C VAL A 308 -16.22 10.16 17.78
N PRO A 309 -15.50 9.55 18.74
CA PRO A 309 -15.50 9.99 20.13
C PRO A 309 -15.18 11.48 20.22
N ALA A 310 -15.96 12.20 21.03
CA ALA A 310 -15.74 13.63 21.24
C ALA A 310 -14.31 13.88 21.73
N ALA A 311 -13.73 15.01 21.30
CA ALA A 311 -12.39 15.40 21.67
C ALA A 311 -12.30 15.57 23.19
N ASN A 312 -11.78 14.57 23.89
CA ASN A 312 -11.17 14.78 25.19
C ASN A 312 -9.93 15.66 24.95
N PRO A 313 -9.78 16.81 25.63
CA PRO A 313 -8.66 17.72 25.41
C PRO A 313 -7.29 17.06 25.64
N ASP A 314 -7.24 16.03 26.47
CA ASP A 314 -6.01 15.27 26.77
C ASP A 314 -5.76 14.11 25.78
N TRP A 315 -6.70 13.85 24.87
CA TRP A 315 -6.55 12.82 23.84
C TRP A 315 -5.86 13.39 22.62
N ILE A 316 -4.65 12.91 22.34
CA ILE A 316 -3.85 13.39 21.21
C ILE A 316 -4.20 12.59 19.95
N PRO A 317 -4.64 13.23 18.86
CA PRO A 317 -4.92 12.55 17.60
C PRO A 317 -3.66 11.98 16.96
N PHE A 318 -3.79 10.81 16.32
CA PHE A 318 -2.73 10.28 15.48
C PHE A 318 -2.63 11.08 14.18
N SER A 319 -1.41 11.50 13.82
CA SER A 319 -1.15 12.21 12.57
C SER A 319 0.15 11.72 11.94
N ILE A 320 0.06 11.05 10.80
CA ILE A 320 1.24 10.58 10.04
C ILE A 320 2.14 11.77 9.72
N LEU A 321 1.56 12.90 9.30
CA LEU A 321 2.28 14.14 8.97
C LEU A 321 3.12 14.67 10.13
N LEU A 322 2.52 14.80 11.32
CA LEU A 322 3.21 15.34 12.49
C LEU A 322 4.26 14.37 13.04
N ILE A 323 4.00 13.06 12.94
CA ILE A 323 4.97 12.04 13.31
C ILE A 323 6.17 12.10 12.37
N ILE A 324 5.96 12.13 11.05
CA ILE A 324 7.06 12.28 10.08
C ILE A 324 7.82 13.58 10.34
N LYS A 325 7.12 14.70 10.57
CA LYS A 325 7.72 15.99 10.90
C LYS A 325 8.61 15.91 12.15
N HIS A 326 8.18 15.17 13.18
CA HIS A 326 8.99 14.92 14.36
C HIS A 326 10.26 14.13 14.03
N LEU A 327 10.15 13.07 13.21
CA LEU A 327 11.29 12.20 12.84
C LEU A 327 12.35 12.92 11.99
N VAL A 328 11.93 13.75 11.05
CA VAL A 328 12.85 14.48 10.14
C VAL A 328 13.37 15.79 10.74
N GLY A 329 12.82 16.23 11.87
CA GLY A 329 13.24 17.45 12.55
C GLY A 329 13.17 18.66 11.63
N ASN A 330 14.25 19.44 11.55
CA ASN A 330 14.30 20.67 10.72
C ASN A 330 14.66 20.41 9.25
N ALA A 331 14.93 19.16 8.86
CA ALA A 331 15.34 18.86 7.49
C ALA A 331 14.24 19.11 6.45
N LEU A 332 12.97 18.93 6.84
CA LEU A 332 11.80 19.18 5.98
C LEU A 332 10.74 20.00 6.71
N THR A 333 10.05 20.86 5.98
CA THR A 333 8.88 21.60 6.48
C THR A 333 7.64 20.70 6.47
N LEU A 334 6.62 21.07 7.25
CA LEU A 334 5.34 20.34 7.22
C LEU A 334 4.71 20.42 5.83
N GLU A 335 4.79 21.57 5.16
CA GLU A 335 4.30 21.78 3.80
C GLU A 335 4.92 20.80 2.80
N GLN A 336 6.25 20.63 2.84
CA GLN A 336 6.97 19.67 2.00
C GLN A 336 6.49 18.22 2.22
N ILE A 337 6.26 17.84 3.48
CA ILE A 337 5.72 16.52 3.83
C ILE A 337 4.29 16.36 3.29
N CYS A 338 3.45 17.40 3.40
CA CYS A 338 2.08 17.38 2.93
C CYS A 338 1.99 17.20 1.41
N THR A 339 2.77 18.01 0.68
CA THR A 339 2.87 17.91 -0.78
C THR A 339 3.34 16.52 -1.21
N SER A 340 4.36 15.97 -0.52
CA SER A 340 4.89 14.64 -0.83
C SER A 340 3.89 13.50 -0.61
N LEU A 341 2.92 13.69 0.28
CA LEU A 341 1.90 12.69 0.65
C LEU A 341 0.51 13.00 0.09
N ASP A 342 0.42 13.96 -0.85
CA ASP A 342 -0.82 14.42 -1.47
C ASP A 342 -1.89 14.93 -0.48
N TYR A 343 -1.47 15.56 0.62
CA TYR A 343 -2.37 16.32 1.48
C TYR A 343 -2.58 17.72 0.92
N ASN A 344 -3.83 18.14 0.83
CA ASN A 344 -4.15 19.52 0.45
C ASN A 344 -3.81 20.47 1.60
N ILE A 345 -2.87 21.40 1.39
CA ILE A 345 -2.32 22.29 2.44
C ILE A 345 -3.40 23.19 3.08
N GLY A 346 -4.51 23.47 2.38
CA GLY A 346 -5.65 24.21 2.95
C GLY A 346 -6.45 23.46 4.02
N MET A 347 -6.00 22.26 4.43
CA MET A 347 -6.70 21.35 5.34
C MET A 347 -6.09 21.21 6.74
N ILE A 348 -4.85 21.68 6.92
CA ILE A 348 -4.08 21.60 8.17
C ILE A 348 -4.16 22.96 8.85
#